data_AF-A0A5N1IS00-F1
#
_entry.id   AF-A0A5N1IS00-F1
#
_cell.length_a   1.000
_cell.length_b   1.000
_cell.length_c   1.000
_cell.angle_alpha   90.00
_cell.angle_beta   90.00
_cell.angle_gamma   90.00
#
_symmetry.space_group_name_H-M   'P 1'
#
loop_
_entity.id
_entity.type
_entity.pdbx_description
1 polymer ?
#
loop_
_entity_poly.entity_id
_entity_poly.type
_entity_poly.pdbx_seq_one_letter_code
_entity_poly.pdbx_strand_id
1 'polypeptide(L)'
;MDNKTDFDHFERQISSKGIEYLVHFTPTINLLSILENGFLYSRAYLEQLDIYQTDILDFVEFTDKVRYDDKNYINLSLSFPNYFLFNKFRERTSDQPHIQWCVLKINPKYIYQKETLFAVTNAASNCAKKQYGISGDLRKFEQLFQDNLTINSFSGSRIASRGNLKAKYPTDVQAEILVKDMIKYDDVLEVCFKDAKDLASAKAALGYLGTEKFVIDESLFTSQRN
;
A
#
# COMPACT_ATOMS: atom_id res chain seq x y z
N MET A 1 11.62 -16.13 -0.76
CA MET A 1 11.84 -15.16 0.31
C MET A 1 11.61 -15.88 1.62
N ASP A 2 12.53 -15.71 2.56
CA ASP A 2 12.40 -16.34 3.89
C ASP A 2 11.36 -15.60 4.73
N ASN A 3 10.76 -16.31 5.68
CA ASN A 3 9.92 -15.71 6.71
C ASN A 3 10.76 -15.21 7.89
N LYS A 4 10.17 -14.32 8.71
CA LYS A 4 10.71 -13.97 10.02
C LYS A 4 10.72 -15.20 10.93
N THR A 5 11.65 -15.27 11.88
CA THR A 5 11.79 -16.42 12.79
C THR A 5 10.59 -16.61 13.71
N ASP A 6 9.86 -15.53 13.99
CA ASP A 6 8.67 -15.45 14.84
C ASP A 6 7.38 -15.34 14.02
N PHE A 7 7.36 -15.83 12.77
CA PHE A 7 6.22 -15.67 11.85
C PHE A 7 4.89 -16.23 12.42
N ASP A 8 4.92 -17.29 13.24
CA ASP A 8 3.71 -17.84 13.90
C ASP A 8 3.00 -16.81 14.78
N HIS A 9 3.73 -15.84 15.35
CA HIS A 9 3.13 -14.75 16.13
C HIS A 9 2.46 -13.73 15.22
N PHE A 10 3.06 -13.41 14.07
CA PHE A 10 2.45 -12.56 13.07
C PHE A 10 1.17 -13.20 12.52
N GLU A 11 1.18 -14.49 12.19
CA GLU A 11 -0.01 -15.20 11.71
C GLU A 11 -1.16 -15.16 12.72
N ARG A 12 -0.87 -15.32 14.02
CA ARG A 12 -1.87 -15.15 15.09
C ARG A 12 -2.41 -13.73 15.15
N GLN A 13 -1.58 -12.70 14.99
CA GLN A 13 -2.05 -11.31 14.95
C GLN A 13 -2.88 -11.01 13.70
N ILE A 14 -2.48 -11.53 12.53
CA ILE A 14 -3.21 -11.39 11.25
C ILE A 14 -4.59 -12.03 11.37
N SER A 15 -4.64 -13.28 11.84
CA SER A 15 -5.88 -14.04 12.01
C SER A 15 -6.81 -13.40 13.04
N SER A 16 -6.30 -13.07 14.24
CA SER A 16 -7.13 -12.48 15.31
C SER A 16 -7.72 -11.12 14.96
N LYS A 17 -7.09 -10.37 14.06
CA LYS A 17 -7.60 -9.07 13.57
C LYS A 17 -8.46 -9.17 12.32
N GLY A 18 -8.53 -10.33 11.67
CA GLY A 18 -9.24 -10.50 10.39
C GLY A 18 -8.57 -9.71 9.26
N ILE A 19 -7.24 -9.73 9.20
CA ILE A 19 -6.48 -9.09 8.11
C ILE A 19 -6.43 -10.07 6.94
N GLU A 20 -7.22 -9.75 5.90
CA GLU A 20 -7.38 -10.62 4.73
C GLU A 20 -6.42 -10.25 3.59
N TYR A 21 -5.97 -8.99 3.53
CA TYR A 21 -5.11 -8.49 2.47
C TYR A 21 -4.37 -7.21 2.85
N LEU A 22 -3.22 -7.01 2.20
CA LEU A 22 -2.54 -5.73 2.07
C LEU A 22 -3.07 -5.00 0.83
N VAL A 23 -2.86 -3.69 0.77
CA VAL A 23 -3.43 -2.85 -0.28
C VAL A 23 -2.35 -1.99 -0.94
N HIS A 24 -2.33 -2.00 -2.28
CA HIS A 24 -1.51 -1.11 -3.08
C HIS A 24 -2.36 -0.44 -4.14
N PHE A 25 -2.44 0.89 -4.17
CA PHE A 25 -3.09 1.61 -5.28
C PHE A 25 -2.03 2.03 -6.30
N THR A 26 -2.35 1.91 -7.58
CA THR A 26 -1.44 2.24 -8.69
C THR A 26 -2.25 2.68 -9.92
N PRO A 27 -1.68 3.51 -10.81
CA PRO A 27 -2.26 3.75 -12.13
C PRO A 27 -2.49 2.42 -12.86
N THR A 28 -3.65 2.29 -13.51
CA THR A 28 -4.03 1.07 -14.23
C THR A 28 -3.01 0.72 -15.32
N ILE A 29 -2.35 1.71 -15.92
CA ILE A 29 -1.31 1.48 -16.93
C ILE A 29 -0.13 0.66 -16.42
N ASN A 30 0.19 0.74 -15.11
CA ASN A 30 1.28 -0.05 -14.52
C ASN A 30 0.96 -1.55 -14.49
N LEU A 31 -0.32 -1.95 -14.56
CA LEU A 31 -0.71 -3.36 -14.64
C LEU A 31 -0.09 -4.05 -15.84
N LEU A 32 0.14 -3.36 -16.96
CA LEU A 32 0.79 -3.94 -18.13
C LEU A 32 2.12 -4.57 -17.75
N SER A 33 3.02 -3.77 -17.18
CA SER A 33 4.34 -4.24 -16.75
C SER A 33 4.26 -5.25 -15.60
N ILE A 34 3.30 -5.14 -14.69
CA ILE A 34 3.14 -6.08 -13.57
C ILE A 34 2.75 -7.47 -14.08
N LEU A 35 1.84 -7.51 -15.06
CA LEU A 35 1.37 -8.75 -15.69
C LEU A 35 2.43 -9.37 -16.60
N GLU A 36 3.09 -8.56 -17.44
CA GLU A 36 4.14 -9.04 -18.35
C GLU A 36 5.33 -9.63 -17.60
N ASN A 37 5.77 -8.97 -16.52
CA ASN A 37 6.92 -9.43 -15.75
C ASN A 37 6.54 -10.44 -14.66
N GLY A 38 5.26 -10.52 -14.27
CA GLY A 38 4.79 -11.36 -13.17
C GLY A 38 5.13 -10.85 -11.77
N PHE A 39 5.56 -9.59 -11.65
CA PHE A 39 5.95 -8.97 -10.38
C PHE A 39 5.53 -7.50 -10.30
N LEU A 40 5.11 -7.08 -9.11
CA LEU A 40 5.13 -5.69 -8.68
C LEU A 40 6.51 -5.42 -8.07
N TYR A 41 7.26 -4.47 -8.64
CA TYR A 41 8.62 -4.15 -8.21
C TYR A 41 8.68 -2.88 -7.34
N SER A 42 9.70 -2.83 -6.48
CA SER A 42 10.13 -1.59 -5.85
C SER A 42 10.73 -0.64 -6.88
N ARG A 43 10.80 0.65 -6.54
CA ARG A 43 11.34 1.65 -7.47
C ARG A 43 12.80 1.39 -7.82
N ALA A 44 13.60 0.93 -6.87
CA ALA A 44 15.00 0.59 -7.11
C ALA A 44 15.13 -0.54 -8.15
N TYR A 45 14.25 -1.55 -8.09
CA TYR A 45 14.23 -2.64 -9.08
C TYR A 45 13.73 -2.18 -10.45
N LEU A 46 12.71 -1.32 -10.52
CA LEU A 46 12.26 -0.73 -11.78
C LEU A 46 13.39 0.05 -12.47
N GLU A 47 14.11 0.88 -11.72
CA GLU A 47 15.28 1.64 -12.20
C GLU A 47 16.42 0.70 -12.65
N GLN A 48 16.67 -0.38 -11.92
CA GLN A 48 17.72 -1.35 -12.26
C GLN A 48 17.40 -2.17 -13.51
N LEU A 49 16.14 -2.54 -13.71
CA LEU A 49 15.70 -3.38 -14.83
C LEU A 49 15.33 -2.58 -16.08
N ASP A 50 15.45 -1.25 -16.04
CA ASP A 50 15.02 -0.32 -17.09
C ASP A 50 13.55 -0.56 -17.51
N ILE A 51 12.70 -0.88 -16.52
CA ILE A 51 11.27 -1.10 -16.72
C ILE A 51 10.57 0.24 -16.50
N TYR A 52 9.99 0.78 -17.58
CA TYR A 52 9.16 1.97 -17.48
C TYR A 52 7.81 1.66 -16.81
N GLN A 53 7.62 2.19 -15.61
CA GLN A 53 6.32 2.35 -14.97
C GLN A 53 6.08 3.82 -14.70
N THR A 54 4.83 4.25 -14.83
CA THR A 54 4.44 5.59 -14.41
C THR A 54 4.60 5.67 -12.90
N ASP A 55 5.53 6.52 -12.43
CA ASP A 55 5.66 6.70 -11.00
C ASP A 55 4.46 7.51 -10.52
N ILE A 56 3.78 7.01 -9.50
CA ILE A 56 2.72 7.72 -8.79
C ILE A 56 3.20 9.12 -8.35
N LEU A 57 4.50 9.27 -8.12
CA LEU A 57 5.16 10.51 -7.75
C LEU A 57 5.36 11.48 -8.91
N ASP A 58 5.29 11.05 -10.17
CA ASP A 58 5.31 11.98 -11.31
C ASP A 58 4.06 12.86 -11.34
N PHE A 59 2.98 12.41 -10.67
CA PHE A 59 1.75 13.18 -10.48
C PHE A 59 1.79 14.11 -9.26
N VAL A 60 2.87 14.09 -8.48
CA VAL A 60 3.01 14.94 -7.29
C VAL A 60 4.43 15.49 -7.20
N GLU A 61 4.55 16.80 -7.39
CA GLU A 61 5.65 17.57 -6.80
C GLU A 61 5.57 17.43 -5.28
N PHE A 62 6.23 16.42 -4.74
CA PHE A 62 6.68 16.46 -3.37
C PHE A 62 7.81 17.48 -3.35
N THR A 63 7.75 18.47 -2.47
CA THR A 63 8.95 19.22 -2.14
C THR A 63 10.01 18.20 -1.72
N ASP A 64 11.21 18.27 -2.31
CA ASP A 64 12.31 17.27 -2.27
C ASP A 64 12.69 16.72 -0.88
N LYS A 65 12.12 17.26 0.20
CA LYS A 65 12.46 16.99 1.60
C LYS A 65 11.56 15.96 2.31
N VAL A 66 10.53 15.43 1.66
CA VAL A 66 9.48 14.64 2.34
C VAL A 66 9.68 13.12 2.27
N ARG A 67 10.58 12.57 1.47
CA ARG A 67 10.72 11.10 1.34
C ARG A 67 11.57 10.46 2.46
N TYR A 68 11.13 9.36 3.07
CA TYR A 68 12.08 8.34 3.55
C TYR A 68 12.45 7.54 2.31
N ASP A 69 13.72 7.65 1.96
CA ASP A 69 14.24 7.58 0.59
C ASP A 69 14.61 6.15 0.15
N ASP A 70 14.08 5.15 0.85
CA ASP A 70 14.47 3.77 0.58
C ASP A 70 13.62 3.19 -0.55
N LYS A 71 14.07 3.46 -1.79
CA LYS A 71 13.48 2.98 -3.04
C LYS A 71 13.43 1.46 -3.15
N ASN A 72 14.08 0.72 -2.24
CA ASN A 72 14.05 -0.74 -2.24
C ASN A 72 12.72 -1.30 -1.71
N TYR A 73 11.83 -0.48 -1.15
CA TYR A 73 10.55 -0.95 -0.61
C TYR A 73 9.34 -0.57 -1.47
N ILE A 74 8.38 -1.48 -1.51
CA ILE A 74 7.02 -1.28 -2.00
C ILE A 74 6.17 -0.88 -0.79
N ASN A 75 5.55 0.30 -0.85
CA ASN A 75 4.68 0.79 0.21
C ASN A 75 3.28 0.21 0.04
N LEU A 76 2.82 -0.51 1.07
CA LEU A 76 1.49 -1.09 1.14
C LEU A 76 0.71 -0.49 2.32
N SER A 77 -0.59 -0.29 2.14
CA SER A 77 -1.52 0.01 3.23
C SER A 77 -2.08 -1.29 3.80
N LEU A 78 -2.54 -1.28 5.06
CA LEU A 78 -3.12 -2.45 5.72
C LEU A 78 -4.65 -2.41 5.63
N SER A 79 -5.25 -3.43 5.00
CA SER A 79 -6.72 -3.67 4.89
C SER A 79 -7.55 -2.61 4.14
N PHE A 80 -7.07 -1.38 4.00
CA PHE A 80 -7.74 -0.30 3.25
C PHE A 80 -6.69 0.67 2.71
N PRO A 81 -6.90 1.33 1.55
CA PRO A 81 -5.97 2.34 1.07
C PRO A 81 -5.75 3.47 2.09
N ASN A 82 -4.56 4.05 2.06
CA ASN A 82 -4.35 5.40 2.58
C ASN A 82 -5.18 6.39 1.74
N TYR A 83 -6.47 6.55 2.09
CA TYR A 83 -7.42 7.30 1.28
C TYR A 83 -7.06 8.78 1.18
N PHE A 84 -6.39 9.37 2.17
CA PHE A 84 -5.91 10.74 2.07
C PHE A 84 -4.94 10.91 0.90
N LEU A 85 -3.97 10.00 0.81
CA LEU A 85 -2.97 10.03 -0.24
C LEU A 85 -3.59 9.63 -1.59
N PHE A 86 -4.42 8.59 -1.60
CA PHE A 86 -5.06 8.10 -2.82
C PHE A 86 -6.02 9.14 -3.43
N ASN A 87 -6.83 9.82 -2.61
CA ASN A 87 -7.70 10.91 -3.08
C ASN A 87 -6.90 12.04 -3.69
N LYS A 88 -5.81 12.46 -3.03
CA LYS A 88 -4.93 13.52 -3.53
C LYS A 88 -4.36 13.19 -4.90
N PHE A 89 -3.97 11.94 -5.14
CA PHE A 89 -3.51 11.51 -6.46
C PHE A 89 -4.64 11.58 -7.50
N ARG A 90 -5.82 11.04 -7.18
CA ARG A 90 -6.96 11.06 -8.12
C ARG A 90 -7.46 12.47 -8.43
N GLU A 91 -7.44 13.38 -7.45
CA GLU A 91 -7.78 14.79 -7.63
C GLU A 91 -6.81 15.48 -8.59
N ARG A 92 -5.50 15.23 -8.45
CA ARG A 92 -4.46 15.82 -9.30
C ARG A 92 -4.43 15.27 -10.72
N THR A 93 -4.98 14.08 -10.93
CA THR A 93 -5.10 13.47 -12.26
C THR A 93 -6.51 13.57 -12.82
N SER A 94 -7.40 14.36 -12.20
CA SER A 94 -8.82 14.42 -12.58
C SER A 94 -9.08 15.09 -13.92
N ASP A 95 -8.18 15.95 -14.37
CA ASP A 95 -8.16 16.60 -15.69
C ASP A 95 -7.52 15.74 -16.78
N GLN A 96 -6.94 14.59 -16.40
CA GLN A 96 -6.25 13.66 -17.28
C GLN A 96 -7.06 12.36 -17.43
N PRO A 97 -8.07 12.31 -18.32
CA PRO A 97 -9.02 11.21 -18.39
C PRO A 97 -8.41 9.86 -18.81
N HIS A 98 -7.16 9.87 -19.28
CA HIS A 98 -6.40 8.67 -19.62
C HIS A 98 -5.75 8.01 -18.39
N ILE A 99 -5.69 8.69 -17.24
CA ILE A 99 -5.16 8.15 -16.00
C ILE A 99 -6.30 7.52 -15.21
N GLN A 100 -6.39 6.21 -15.30
CA GLN A 100 -7.25 5.39 -14.44
C GLN A 100 -6.43 4.79 -13.29
N TRP A 101 -7.12 4.45 -12.20
CA TRP A 101 -6.50 3.88 -11.01
C TRP A 101 -7.11 2.52 -10.70
N CYS A 102 -6.26 1.60 -10.24
CA CYS A 102 -6.68 0.31 -9.70
C CYS A 102 -6.09 0.11 -8.31
N VAL A 103 -6.67 -0.82 -7.56
CA VAL A 103 -6.21 -1.19 -6.23
C VAL A 103 -5.93 -2.68 -6.18
N LEU A 104 -4.71 -3.06 -5.83
CA LEU A 104 -4.29 -4.45 -5.67
C LEU A 104 -4.56 -4.89 -4.23
N LYS A 105 -5.31 -5.99 -4.06
CA LYS A 105 -5.35 -6.74 -2.81
C LYS A 105 -4.24 -7.79 -2.84
N ILE A 106 -3.32 -7.74 -1.89
CA ILE A 106 -2.11 -8.56 -1.86
C ILE A 106 -2.17 -9.50 -0.65
N ASN A 107 -1.69 -10.73 -0.83
CA ASN A 107 -1.68 -11.75 0.21
C ASN A 107 -0.99 -11.24 1.50
N PRO A 108 -1.62 -11.38 2.68
CA PRO A 108 -1.07 -10.85 3.94
C PRO A 108 0.21 -11.57 4.40
N LYS A 109 0.60 -12.68 3.78
CA LYS A 109 1.88 -13.37 4.08
C LYS A 109 3.10 -12.46 3.99
N TYR A 110 3.03 -11.41 3.19
CA TYR A 110 4.10 -10.41 3.07
C TYR A 110 4.38 -9.67 4.38
N ILE A 111 3.46 -9.64 5.34
CA ILE A 111 3.67 -9.05 6.69
C ILE A 111 4.83 -9.76 7.40
N TYR A 112 4.88 -11.08 7.35
CA TYR A 112 5.89 -11.87 8.07
C TYR A 112 7.07 -12.30 7.20
N GLN A 113 7.25 -11.72 6.01
CA GLN A 113 8.48 -11.90 5.26
C GLN A 113 9.65 -11.22 5.97
N LYS A 114 10.82 -11.87 5.92
CA LYS A 114 12.00 -11.54 6.72
C LYS A 114 12.35 -10.06 6.72
N GLU A 115 12.35 -9.45 5.53
CA GLU A 115 12.78 -8.06 5.32
C GLU A 115 11.63 -7.04 5.35
N THR A 116 10.39 -7.45 5.60
CA THR A 116 9.27 -6.52 5.72
C THR A 116 9.43 -5.63 6.94
N LEU A 117 9.23 -4.32 6.76
CA LEU A 117 9.26 -3.32 7.82
C LEU A 117 7.88 -2.69 8.02
N PHE A 118 7.69 -2.07 9.18
CA PHE A 118 6.42 -1.45 9.57
C PHE A 118 6.63 -0.02 10.03
N ALA A 119 5.75 0.88 9.57
CA ALA A 119 5.69 2.26 10.00
C ALA A 119 4.28 2.56 10.54
N VAL A 120 4.19 3.07 11.77
CA VAL A 120 2.90 3.38 12.46
C VAL A 120 2.16 4.58 11.87
N THR A 121 2.86 5.36 11.04
CA THR A 121 2.35 6.46 10.23
C THR A 121 3.06 6.37 8.86
N ASN A 122 2.83 7.34 7.97
CA ASN A 122 3.55 7.38 6.69
C ASN A 122 5.07 7.30 6.94
N ALA A 123 5.76 6.36 6.29
CA ALA A 123 7.17 6.07 6.55
C ALA A 123 8.07 7.28 6.29
N ALA A 124 7.63 8.16 5.40
CA ALA A 124 8.31 9.38 5.01
C ALA A 124 8.19 10.52 6.05
N SER A 125 7.24 10.43 6.98
CA SER A 125 7.01 11.44 7.99
C SER A 125 8.12 11.54 9.04
N ASN A 126 8.35 12.74 9.58
CA ASN A 126 9.24 12.93 10.74
C ASN A 126 8.79 12.11 11.96
N CYS A 127 7.48 11.90 12.10
CA CYS A 127 6.91 11.05 13.14
C CYS A 127 7.44 9.61 13.05
N ALA A 128 7.37 9.00 11.85
CA ALA A 128 7.94 7.69 11.61
C ALA A 128 9.46 7.67 11.81
N LYS A 129 10.20 8.63 11.25
CA LYS A 129 11.68 8.62 11.27
C LYS A 129 12.29 8.91 12.64
N LYS A 130 11.72 9.86 13.40
CA LYS A 130 12.37 10.43 14.60
C LYS A 130 11.68 10.06 15.91
N GLN A 131 10.37 9.81 15.89
CA GLN A 131 9.60 9.55 17.11
C GLN A 131 9.38 8.05 17.32
N TYR A 132 8.82 7.37 16.32
CA TYR A 132 8.47 5.96 16.47
C TYR A 132 9.54 5.01 15.95
N GLY A 133 10.31 5.42 14.94
CA GLY A 133 11.20 4.52 14.20
C GLY A 133 10.42 3.54 13.31
N ILE A 134 11.17 2.92 12.39
CA ILE A 134 10.70 1.89 11.45
C ILE A 134 11.48 0.61 11.75
N SER A 135 10.78 -0.50 11.92
CA SER A 135 11.41 -1.80 12.17
C SER A 135 10.50 -2.95 11.72
N GLY A 136 11.06 -4.16 11.60
CA GLY A 136 10.35 -5.35 11.12
C GLY A 136 9.95 -6.33 12.22
N ASP A 137 10.07 -5.94 13.50
CA ASP A 137 9.76 -6.81 14.63
C ASP A 137 8.26 -6.81 14.98
N LEU A 138 7.82 -7.86 15.69
CA LEU A 138 6.43 -8.04 16.08
C LEU A 138 5.89 -6.87 16.92
N ARG A 139 6.70 -6.30 17.82
CA ARG A 139 6.29 -5.18 18.67
C ARG A 139 5.93 -3.96 17.83
N LYS A 140 6.67 -3.69 16.75
CA LYS A 140 6.32 -2.62 15.80
C LYS A 140 5.02 -2.91 15.05
N PHE A 141 4.79 -4.15 14.64
CA PHE A 141 3.53 -4.53 13.99
C PHE A 141 2.33 -4.37 14.94
N GLU A 142 2.45 -4.79 16.19
CA GLU A 142 1.43 -4.57 17.22
C GLU A 142 1.21 -3.07 17.48
N GLN A 143 2.26 -2.26 17.34
CA GLN A 143 2.19 -0.81 17.50
C GLN A 143 1.25 -0.14 16.49
N LEU A 144 1.05 -0.72 15.30
CA LEU A 144 0.09 -0.23 14.30
C LEU A 144 -1.34 -0.17 14.84
N PHE A 145 -1.63 -0.91 15.92
CA PHE A 145 -2.95 -1.04 16.52
C PHE A 145 -3.06 -0.46 17.94
N GLN A 146 -2.15 0.43 18.33
CA GLN A 146 -2.27 1.13 19.63
C GLN A 146 -3.50 2.03 19.66
N ASP A 147 -4.22 2.07 20.79
CA ASP A 147 -5.44 2.88 20.93
C ASP A 147 -5.23 4.35 20.61
N ASN A 148 -4.07 4.89 20.96
CA ASN A 148 -3.71 6.27 20.70
C ASN A 148 -2.26 6.38 20.21
N LEU A 149 -2.06 7.12 19.12
CA LEU A 149 -0.75 7.52 18.61
C LEU A 149 -0.63 9.03 18.64
N THR A 150 0.36 9.56 19.37
CA THR A 150 0.71 10.98 19.33
C THR A 150 1.57 11.24 18.10
N ILE A 151 1.14 12.13 17.22
CA ILE A 151 1.79 12.40 15.93
C ILE A 151 2.27 13.83 15.91
N ASN A 152 3.58 13.99 16.02
CA ASN A 152 4.23 15.29 16.01
C ASN A 152 4.56 15.72 14.58
N SER A 153 4.20 16.95 14.24
CA SER A 153 4.55 17.64 13.00
C SER A 153 5.17 19.01 13.30
N PHE A 154 5.66 19.69 12.26
CA PHE A 154 6.16 21.07 12.40
C PHE A 154 5.08 22.06 12.88
N SER A 155 3.80 21.77 12.62
CA SER A 155 2.67 22.64 12.95
C SER A 155 2.01 22.29 14.30
N GLY A 156 2.54 21.32 15.05
CA GLY A 156 2.02 20.90 16.35
C GLY A 156 1.93 19.39 16.52
N SER A 157 1.20 18.95 17.55
CA SER A 157 0.95 17.53 17.84
C SER A 157 -0.53 17.23 17.69
N ARG A 158 -0.86 16.09 17.08
CA ARG A 158 -2.22 15.55 17.03
C ARG A 158 -2.25 14.14 17.62
N ILE A 159 -3.40 13.73 18.17
CA ILE A 159 -3.60 12.34 18.63
C ILE A 159 -4.45 11.62 17.58
N ALA A 160 -3.94 10.54 17.01
CA ALA A 160 -4.75 9.59 16.25
C ALA A 160 -5.28 8.54 17.22
N SER A 161 -6.61 8.50 17.39
CA SER A 161 -7.27 7.53 18.26
C SER A 161 -8.02 6.48 17.44
N ARG A 162 -8.03 5.22 17.90
CA ARG A 162 -8.73 4.12 17.23
C ARG A 162 -10.24 4.25 17.27
N GLY A 163 -10.80 4.74 18.38
CA GLY A 163 -12.24 4.75 18.60
C GLY A 163 -12.89 3.40 18.29
N ASN A 164 -13.90 3.39 17.41
CA ASN A 164 -14.65 2.19 17.01
C ASN A 164 -14.12 1.53 15.72
N LEU A 165 -12.87 1.79 15.32
CA LEU A 165 -12.29 1.15 14.14
C LEU A 165 -12.24 -0.38 14.30
N LYS A 166 -12.65 -1.10 13.25
CA LYS A 166 -12.49 -2.56 13.18
C LYS A 166 -11.05 -2.97 13.42
N ALA A 167 -10.86 -4.15 14.04
CA ALA A 167 -9.55 -4.67 14.43
C ALA A 167 -8.53 -4.73 13.28
N LYS A 168 -8.99 -5.02 12.05
CA LYS A 168 -8.15 -5.10 10.84
C LYS A 168 -7.52 -3.78 10.41
N TYR A 169 -8.02 -2.64 10.88
CA TYR A 169 -7.50 -1.33 10.48
C TYR A 169 -6.42 -0.83 11.45
N PRO A 170 -5.33 -0.25 10.93
CA PRO A 170 -4.33 0.41 11.78
C PRO A 170 -4.92 1.70 12.37
N THR A 171 -4.33 2.18 13.46
CA THR A 171 -4.78 3.38 14.16
C THR A 171 -4.68 4.61 13.27
N ASP A 172 -3.50 4.84 12.69
CA ASP A 172 -3.34 5.83 11.63
C ASP A 172 -3.57 5.19 10.26
N VAL A 173 -4.41 5.81 9.42
CA VAL A 173 -4.67 5.35 8.04
C VAL A 173 -3.45 5.48 7.12
N GLN A 174 -2.46 6.26 7.54
CA GLN A 174 -1.21 6.43 6.82
C GLN A 174 -0.14 5.41 7.24
N ALA A 175 -0.44 4.48 8.15
CA ALA A 175 0.48 3.39 8.48
C ALA A 175 0.85 2.57 7.23
N GLU A 176 2.10 2.15 7.15
CA GLU A 176 2.67 1.48 5.96
C GLU A 176 3.33 0.16 6.33
N ILE A 177 3.10 -0.85 5.49
CA ILE A 177 3.83 -2.11 5.44
C ILE A 177 4.80 -2.00 4.27
N LEU A 178 6.10 -2.10 4.55
CA LEU A 178 7.18 -1.87 3.58
C LEU A 178 7.74 -3.22 3.17
N VAL A 179 7.35 -3.71 2.00
CA VAL A 179 7.81 -5.00 1.45
C VAL A 179 9.00 -4.76 0.56
N LYS A 180 10.09 -5.50 0.77
CA LYS A 180 11.33 -5.28 0.04
C LYS A 180 11.29 -5.89 -1.37
N ASP A 181 11.87 -5.15 -2.31
CA ASP A 181 12.21 -5.51 -3.69
C ASP A 181 11.04 -5.85 -4.60
N MET A 182 10.28 -6.91 -4.33
CA MET A 182 9.27 -7.40 -5.27
C MET A 182 8.16 -8.22 -4.62
N ILE A 183 6.98 -8.16 -5.23
CA ILE A 183 5.78 -8.95 -4.90
C ILE A 183 5.38 -9.74 -6.14
N LYS A 184 5.16 -11.04 -6.02
CA LYS A 184 4.72 -11.87 -7.14
C LYS A 184 3.29 -11.51 -7.50
N TYR A 185 2.99 -11.43 -8.80
CA TYR A 185 1.62 -11.24 -9.27
C TYR A 185 0.70 -12.39 -8.83
N ASP A 186 1.22 -13.62 -8.70
CA ASP A 186 0.49 -14.76 -8.16
C ASP A 186 -0.07 -14.48 -6.75
N ASP A 187 0.61 -13.64 -5.97
CA ASP A 187 0.20 -13.27 -4.63
C ASP A 187 -0.70 -12.02 -4.58
N VAL A 188 -0.99 -11.40 -5.72
CA VAL A 188 -2.12 -10.48 -5.86
C VAL A 188 -3.38 -11.33 -5.89
N LEU A 189 -4.28 -11.09 -4.94
CA LEU A 189 -5.55 -11.79 -4.79
C LEU A 189 -6.60 -11.23 -5.76
N GLU A 190 -6.69 -9.90 -5.83
CA GLU A 190 -7.64 -9.18 -6.67
C GLU A 190 -7.02 -7.89 -7.20
N VAL A 191 -7.41 -7.51 -8.42
CA VAL A 191 -7.19 -6.20 -9.01
C VAL A 191 -8.55 -5.49 -9.06
N CYS A 192 -8.73 -4.53 -8.15
CA CYS A 192 -10.01 -3.87 -7.92
C CYS A 192 -10.12 -2.57 -8.72
N PHE A 193 -11.25 -2.43 -9.41
CA PHE A 193 -11.63 -1.23 -10.15
C PHE A 193 -12.84 -0.56 -9.50
N LYS A 194 -12.97 0.75 -9.72
CA LYS A 194 -14.03 1.57 -9.11
C LYS A 194 -15.41 1.14 -9.57
N ASP A 195 -15.58 0.96 -10.88
CA ASP A 195 -16.86 0.68 -11.50
C ASP A 195 -16.72 -0.21 -12.75
N ALA A 196 -17.86 -0.55 -13.36
CA ALA A 196 -17.91 -1.42 -14.53
C ALA A 196 -17.22 -0.82 -15.76
N LYS A 197 -17.18 0.52 -15.87
CA LYS A 197 -16.53 1.19 -17.00
C LYS A 197 -15.01 1.03 -16.90
N ASP A 198 -14.44 1.30 -15.73
CA ASP A 198 -13.01 1.15 -15.49
C ASP A 198 -12.56 -0.31 -15.67
N LEU A 199 -13.35 -1.27 -15.16
CA LEU A 199 -13.09 -2.69 -15.36
C LEU A 199 -13.12 -3.10 -16.85
N ALA A 200 -14.12 -2.63 -17.60
CA ALA A 200 -14.24 -2.96 -19.02
C ALA A 200 -13.08 -2.40 -19.83
N SER A 201 -12.67 -1.15 -19.57
CA SER A 201 -11.49 -0.54 -20.19
C SER A 201 -10.22 -1.34 -19.91
N ALA A 202 -9.98 -1.74 -18.66
CA ALA A 202 -8.82 -2.54 -18.30
C ALA A 202 -8.83 -3.93 -18.95
N LYS A 203 -9.99 -4.59 -19.01
CA LYS A 203 -10.12 -5.89 -19.69
C LYS A 203 -9.91 -5.81 -21.20
N ALA A 204 -10.38 -4.73 -21.83
CA ALA A 204 -10.13 -4.50 -23.25
C ALA A 204 -8.62 -4.28 -23.53
N ALA A 205 -7.93 -3.56 -22.65
CA ALA A 205 -6.50 -3.25 -22.81
C ALA A 205 -5.57 -4.43 -22.47
N LEU A 206 -5.92 -5.25 -21.47
CA LEU A 206 -5.02 -6.25 -20.88
C LEU A 206 -5.53 -7.69 -21.03
N GLY A 207 -6.63 -7.91 -21.76
CA GLY A 207 -7.27 -9.23 -21.89
C GLY A 207 -6.35 -10.36 -22.37
N TYR A 208 -5.32 -10.03 -23.15
CA TYR A 208 -4.33 -10.99 -23.67
C TYR A 208 -3.31 -11.47 -22.62
N LEU A 209 -3.21 -10.80 -21.47
CA LEU A 209 -2.29 -11.13 -20.37
C LEU A 209 -2.98 -11.86 -19.20
N GLY A 210 -4.30 -12.07 -19.28
CA GLY A 210 -5.10 -12.63 -18.17
C GLY A 210 -5.74 -11.52 -17.32
N THR A 211 -7.03 -11.72 -16.99
CA THR A 211 -7.84 -10.75 -16.23
C THR A 211 -8.78 -11.43 -15.23
N GLU A 212 -8.47 -12.67 -14.88
CA GLU A 212 -9.25 -13.52 -13.96
C GLU A 212 -9.35 -12.93 -12.55
N LYS A 213 -8.34 -12.15 -12.14
CA LYS A 213 -8.31 -11.46 -10.84
C LYS A 213 -9.01 -10.09 -10.84
N PHE A 214 -9.53 -9.64 -11.99
CA PHE A 214 -10.06 -8.28 -12.14
C PHE A 214 -11.52 -8.22 -11.68
N VAL A 215 -11.78 -7.39 -10.68
CA VAL A 215 -13.09 -7.28 -10.01
C VAL A 215 -13.49 -5.82 -9.78
N ILE A 216 -14.77 -5.59 -9.49
CA ILE A 216 -15.26 -4.29 -9.04
C ILE A 216 -15.29 -4.29 -7.51
N ASP A 217 -14.66 -3.31 -6.89
CA ASP A 217 -14.77 -3.05 -5.44
C ASP A 217 -14.71 -1.54 -5.20
N GLU A 218 -15.87 -0.89 -5.35
CA GLU A 218 -16.02 0.56 -5.19
C GLU A 218 -15.64 1.03 -3.78
N SER A 219 -15.77 0.16 -2.77
CA SER A 219 -15.54 0.53 -1.37
C SER A 219 -14.11 1.03 -1.12
N LEU A 220 -13.13 0.51 -1.87
CA LEU A 220 -11.72 0.90 -1.81
C LEU A 220 -11.45 2.30 -2.40
N PHE A 221 -12.40 2.87 -3.12
CA PHE A 221 -12.28 4.18 -3.73
C PHE A 221 -12.94 5.28 -2.88
N THR A 222 -13.41 4.95 -1.69
CA THR A 222 -14.05 5.88 -0.75
C THR A 222 -13.06 6.43 0.30
N SER A 223 -13.49 7.45 1.05
CA SER A 223 -12.71 8.07 2.13
C SER A 223 -13.03 7.50 3.52
N GLN A 224 -13.71 6.35 3.59
CA GLN A 224 -14.21 5.80 4.86
C GLN A 224 -13.78 4.35 5.05
N ARG A 225 -13.15 4.08 6.20
CA ARG A 225 -12.82 2.73 6.67
C ARG A 225 -14.02 2.18 7.44
N ASN A 226 -14.95 1.53 6.75
CA ASN A 226 -16.19 0.99 7.32
C ASN A 226 -16.02 -0.35 8.01
#